data_AF-A0ABD6B1C4-F1
#
_entry.id   AF-A0ABD6B1C4-F1
#
_cell.length_a   1.000
_cell.length_b   1.000
_cell.length_c   1.000
_cell.angle_alpha   90.00
_cell.angle_beta   90.00
_cell.angle_gamma   90.00
#
_symmetry.space_group_name_H-M   'P 1'
#
loop_
_entity.id
_entity.type
_entity.pdbx_description
1 polymer ?
#
loop_
_entity_poly.entity_id
_entity_poly.type
_entity_poly.pdbx_seq_one_letter_code
_entity_poly.pdbx_strand_id
1 'polypeptide(L)'
;MDIDELQTVQSKERQKDSLQHLRDSFYEDVAAYIEELKEERDRVAEAADEPFSDPEVSRLSDDIERAEDVVEAIYERRVGKVVKMASFKAADMPVEEEGLTTQERDLFEDMVGRIGENRSRVLDILAGEGDSVAASPMGSPGAQPEPTETTTAS
;
A
#
# COMPACT_ATOMS: atom_id res chain seq x y z
N MET A 1 -14.93 14.46 -8.67
CA MET A 1 -14.34 14.11 -7.38
C MET A 1 -14.33 15.36 -6.53
N ASP A 2 -14.80 15.24 -5.30
CA ASP A 2 -14.73 16.29 -4.27
C ASP A 2 -14.68 15.65 -2.87
N ILE A 3 -14.56 16.46 -1.83
CA ILE A 3 -14.42 15.97 -0.45
C ILE A 3 -15.68 15.25 0.07
N ASP A 4 -16.88 15.63 -0.38
CA ASP A 4 -18.13 15.00 0.06
C ASP A 4 -18.32 13.64 -0.61
N GLU A 5 -17.93 13.53 -1.88
CA GLU A 5 -17.86 12.28 -2.63
C GLU A 5 -16.86 11.32 -1.98
N LEU A 6 -15.65 11.78 -1.63
CA LEU A 6 -14.64 11.02 -0.90
C LEU A 6 -15.16 10.50 0.45
N GLN A 7 -15.77 11.35 1.25
CA GLN A 7 -16.35 10.95 2.55
C GLN A 7 -17.51 9.96 2.39
N THR A 8 -18.29 10.09 1.32
CA THR A 8 -19.35 9.14 0.98
C THR A 8 -18.77 7.78 0.64
N VAL A 9 -17.70 7.73 -0.16
CA VAL A 9 -16.97 6.49 -0.47
C VAL A 9 -16.41 5.87 0.81
N GLN A 10 -15.68 6.64 1.62
CA GLN A 10 -15.12 6.18 2.89
C GLN A 10 -16.19 5.56 3.81
N SER A 11 -17.34 6.22 3.93
CA SER A 11 -18.46 5.73 4.74
C SER A 11 -19.01 4.41 4.22
N LYS A 12 -19.17 4.27 2.90
CA LYS A 12 -19.64 3.03 2.26
C LYS A 12 -18.63 1.89 2.40
N GLU A 13 -17.33 2.18 2.29
CA GLU A 13 -16.26 1.20 2.46
C GLU A 13 -16.22 0.60 3.86
N ARG A 14 -16.48 1.42 4.89
CA ARG A 14 -16.54 0.97 6.29
C ARG A 14 -17.72 0.05 6.58
N GLN A 15 -18.82 0.14 5.83
CA GLN A 15 -20.06 -0.58 6.12
C GLN A 15 -20.14 -1.95 5.44
N LYS A 16 -19.38 -2.16 4.35
CA LYS A 16 -19.43 -3.40 3.57
C LYS A 16 -18.19 -4.26 3.80
N ASP A 17 -18.38 -5.58 3.89
CA ASP A 17 -17.28 -6.55 3.89
C ASP A 17 -16.72 -6.79 2.47
N SER A 18 -17.55 -6.59 1.44
CA SER A 18 -17.13 -6.58 0.03
C SER A 18 -16.65 -5.20 -0.41
N LEU A 19 -15.94 -5.14 -1.55
CA LEU A 19 -15.57 -3.87 -2.18
C LEU A 19 -16.82 -3.11 -2.62
N GLN A 20 -16.80 -1.79 -2.44
CA GLN A 20 -17.75 -0.95 -3.15
C GLN A 20 -17.31 -0.83 -4.61
N HIS A 21 -18.27 -0.74 -5.52
CA HIS A 21 -18.00 -0.57 -6.94
C HIS A 21 -17.51 0.86 -7.24
N LEU A 22 -16.19 1.02 -7.25
CA LEU A 22 -15.52 2.24 -7.69
C LEU A 22 -15.22 2.16 -9.18
N ARG A 23 -15.10 3.33 -9.80
CA ARG A 23 -14.62 3.45 -11.17
C ARG A 23 -13.13 3.11 -11.22
N ASP A 24 -12.68 2.59 -12.34
CA ASP A 24 -11.27 2.25 -12.61
C ASP A 24 -10.32 3.42 -12.33
N SER A 25 -10.74 4.62 -12.74
CA SER A 25 -10.03 5.89 -12.59
C SER A 25 -10.07 6.49 -11.18
N PHE A 26 -10.69 5.84 -10.19
CA PHE A 26 -10.98 6.47 -8.90
C PHE A 26 -9.74 7.13 -8.27
N TYR A 27 -8.61 6.43 -8.20
CA TYR A 27 -7.39 7.01 -7.61
C TYR A 27 -6.78 8.13 -8.47
N GLU A 28 -6.96 8.08 -9.78
CA GLU A 28 -6.54 9.15 -10.69
C GLU A 28 -7.41 10.40 -10.51
N ASP A 29 -8.73 10.21 -10.37
CA ASP A 29 -9.70 11.28 -10.12
C ASP A 29 -9.44 11.95 -8.75
N VAL A 30 -9.03 11.19 -7.73
CA VAL A 30 -8.61 11.74 -6.43
C VAL A 30 -7.29 12.49 -6.52
N ALA A 31 -6.31 11.95 -7.25
CA ALA A 31 -5.03 12.62 -7.48
C ALA A 31 -5.22 13.96 -8.19
N ALA A 32 -6.05 14.00 -9.24
CA ALA A 32 -6.40 15.23 -9.93
C ALA A 32 -7.06 16.26 -9.00
N TYR A 33 -8.01 15.83 -8.17
CA TYR A 33 -8.66 16.70 -7.18
C TYR A 33 -7.68 17.30 -6.16
N ILE A 34 -6.77 16.49 -5.61
CA ILE A 34 -5.75 16.96 -4.66
C ILE A 34 -4.79 17.94 -5.34
N GLU A 35 -4.42 17.69 -6.60
CA GLU A 35 -3.56 18.59 -7.36
C GLU A 35 -4.24 19.93 -7.63
N GLU A 36 -5.51 19.93 -8.01
CA GLU A 36 -6.30 21.16 -8.18
C GLU A 36 -6.34 22.00 -6.88
N LEU A 37 -6.46 21.36 -5.71
CA LEU A 37 -6.39 22.06 -4.43
C LEU A 37 -5.00 22.65 -4.15
N LYS A 38 -3.94 21.91 -4.48
CA LYS A 38 -2.54 22.37 -4.31
C LYS A 38 -2.25 23.55 -5.21
N GLU A 39 -2.63 23.48 -6.49
CA GLU A 39 -2.51 24.58 -7.44
C GLU A 39 -3.27 25.83 -6.95
N GLU A 40 -4.49 25.67 -6.42
CA GLU A 40 -5.25 26.80 -5.90
C GLU A 40 -4.59 27.42 -4.67
N ARG A 41 -4.15 26.60 -3.72
CA ARG A 41 -3.42 27.08 -2.54
C ARG A 41 -2.19 27.88 -2.95
N ASP A 42 -1.44 27.39 -3.93
CA ASP A 42 -0.21 28.03 -4.40
C ASP A 42 -0.54 29.38 -5.07
N ARG A 43 -1.60 29.47 -5.87
CA ARG A 43 -2.09 30.75 -6.42
C ARG A 43 -2.48 31.76 -5.35
N VAL A 44 -3.23 31.32 -4.33
CA VAL A 44 -3.66 32.20 -3.23
C VAL A 44 -2.44 32.66 -2.41
N ALA A 45 -1.51 31.74 -2.13
CA ALA A 45 -0.29 32.07 -1.41
C ALA A 45 0.60 33.06 -2.17
N GLU A 46 0.72 32.96 -3.50
CA GLU A 46 1.46 33.92 -4.32
C GLU A 46 0.82 35.32 -4.32
N ALA A 47 -0.49 35.42 -4.14
CA ALA A 47 -1.22 36.68 -4.12
C ALA A 47 -1.27 37.34 -2.72
N ALA A 48 -0.98 36.59 -1.66
CA ALA A 48 -1.09 37.06 -0.28
C ALA A 48 0.17 37.83 0.19
N ASP A 49 -0.03 38.94 0.91
CA ASP A 49 1.07 39.71 1.52
C ASP A 49 1.80 38.90 2.61
N GLU A 50 1.04 38.12 3.40
CA GLU A 50 1.55 37.25 4.47
C GLU A 50 0.95 35.83 4.34
N PRO A 51 1.45 34.98 3.43
CA PRO A 51 0.82 33.71 3.07
C PRO A 51 0.63 32.74 4.25
N PHE A 52 1.58 32.72 5.19
CA PHE A 52 1.51 31.86 6.39
C PHE A 52 0.43 32.26 7.38
N SER A 53 -0.09 33.48 7.29
CA SER A 53 -1.18 33.99 8.14
C SER A 53 -2.47 34.17 7.36
N ASP A 54 -2.47 33.84 6.06
CA ASP A 54 -3.64 33.97 5.21
C ASP A 54 -4.67 32.87 5.54
N PRO A 55 -5.91 33.23 5.93
CA PRO A 55 -6.92 32.25 6.32
C PRO A 55 -7.31 31.30 5.19
N GLU A 56 -7.23 31.74 3.93
CA GLU A 56 -7.58 30.93 2.77
C GLU A 56 -6.48 29.91 2.44
N VAL A 57 -5.21 30.32 2.53
CA VAL A 57 -4.07 29.38 2.42
C VAL A 57 -4.14 28.31 3.51
N SER A 58 -4.45 28.69 4.75
CA SER A 58 -4.63 27.74 5.86
C SER A 58 -5.78 26.78 5.58
N ARG A 59 -6.95 27.29 5.16
CA ARG A 59 -8.11 26.45 4.85
C ARG A 59 -7.82 25.44 3.73
N LEU A 60 -7.18 25.88 2.64
CA LEU A 60 -6.82 24.99 1.53
C LEU A 60 -5.80 23.93 1.96
N SER A 61 -4.86 24.29 2.84
CA SER A 61 -3.90 23.33 3.41
C SER A 61 -4.61 22.25 4.23
N ASP A 62 -5.56 22.64 5.10
CA ASP A 62 -6.37 21.72 5.88
C ASP A 62 -7.25 20.82 4.99
N ASP A 63 -7.82 21.37 3.92
CA ASP A 63 -8.65 20.63 2.96
C ASP A 63 -7.82 19.58 2.18
N ILE A 64 -6.58 19.90 1.83
CA ILE A 64 -5.63 18.96 1.19
C ILE A 64 -5.31 17.81 2.15
N GLU A 65 -4.88 18.12 3.39
CA GLU A 65 -4.54 17.11 4.40
C GLU A 65 -5.74 16.19 4.66
N ARG A 66 -6.93 16.77 4.81
CA ARG A 66 -8.17 16.01 4.99
C ARG A 66 -8.47 15.08 3.82
N ALA A 67 -8.27 15.54 2.57
CA ALA A 67 -8.49 14.71 1.40
C ALA A 67 -7.49 13.54 1.35
N GLU A 68 -6.22 13.79 1.65
CA GLU A 68 -5.14 12.80 1.73
C GLU A 68 -5.45 11.74 2.81
N ASP A 69 -5.83 12.16 4.02
CA ASP A 69 -6.23 11.25 5.11
C ASP A 69 -7.43 10.36 4.74
N VAL A 70 -8.44 10.94 4.07
CA VAL A 70 -9.64 10.19 3.68
C VAL A 70 -9.31 9.14 2.63
N VAL A 71 -8.51 9.46 1.62
CA VAL A 71 -8.12 8.49 0.58
C VAL A 71 -7.20 7.41 1.13
N GLU A 72 -6.29 7.74 2.05
CA GLU A 72 -5.47 6.75 2.73
C GLU A 72 -6.34 5.75 3.52
N ALA A 73 -7.28 6.25 4.31
CA ALA A 73 -8.22 5.40 5.04
C ALA A 73 -9.10 4.53 4.13
N ILE A 74 -9.47 5.04 2.94
CA ILE A 74 -10.17 4.24 1.91
C ILE A 74 -9.25 3.12 1.42
N TYR A 75 -8.01 3.44 1.05
CA TYR A 75 -7.02 2.49 0.56
C TYR A 75 -6.76 1.38 1.59
N GLU A 76 -6.50 1.71 2.85
CA GLU A 76 -6.26 0.72 3.92
C GLU A 76 -7.42 -0.28 4.08
N ARG A 77 -8.66 0.21 3.97
CA ARG A 77 -9.84 -0.64 4.05
C ARG A 77 -9.97 -1.54 2.84
N ARG A 78 -9.72 -1.01 1.65
CA ARG A 78 -9.87 -1.74 0.40
C ARG A 78 -8.76 -2.76 0.20
N VAL A 79 -7.50 -2.42 0.48
CA VAL A 79 -6.36 -3.35 0.33
C VAL A 79 -6.55 -4.63 1.16
N GLY A 80 -7.10 -4.52 2.38
CA GLY A 80 -7.43 -5.69 3.19
C GLY A 80 -8.43 -6.63 2.52
N LYS A 81 -9.43 -6.07 1.80
CA LYS A 81 -10.41 -6.85 1.03
C LYS A 81 -9.77 -7.46 -0.20
N VAL A 82 -8.92 -6.72 -0.92
CA VAL A 82 -8.16 -7.22 -2.08
C VAL A 82 -7.30 -8.42 -1.69
N VAL A 83 -6.54 -8.34 -0.58
CA VAL A 83 -5.73 -9.45 -0.05
C VAL A 83 -6.59 -10.67 0.29
N LYS A 84 -7.74 -10.46 0.93
CA LYS A 84 -8.69 -11.54 1.27
C LYS A 84 -9.21 -12.23 0.02
N MET A 85 -9.61 -11.47 -1.00
CA MET A 85 -10.08 -12.02 -2.27
C MET A 85 -8.96 -12.78 -3.00
N ALA A 86 -7.74 -12.23 -3.07
CA ALA A 86 -6.61 -12.91 -3.70
C ALA A 86 -6.32 -14.27 -3.04
N SER A 87 -6.42 -14.31 -1.71
CA SER A 87 -6.26 -15.55 -0.93
C SER A 87 -7.31 -16.61 -1.29
N PHE A 88 -8.57 -16.20 -1.49
CA PHE A 88 -9.64 -17.10 -1.94
C PHE A 88 -9.46 -17.55 -3.39
N LYS A 89 -9.14 -16.63 -4.30
CA LYS A 89 -8.92 -16.95 -5.72
C LYS A 89 -7.76 -17.93 -5.90
N ALA A 90 -6.65 -17.75 -5.18
CA ALA A 90 -5.51 -18.67 -5.21
C ALA A 90 -5.81 -20.06 -4.62
N ALA A 91 -6.89 -20.18 -3.85
CA ALA A 91 -7.44 -21.44 -3.37
C ALA A 91 -8.53 -22.02 -4.29
N ASP A 92 -8.62 -21.52 -5.53
CA ASP A 92 -9.63 -21.89 -6.53
C ASP A 92 -11.08 -21.62 -6.09
N MET A 93 -11.26 -20.73 -5.12
CA MET A 93 -12.59 -20.31 -4.66
C MET A 93 -13.11 -19.17 -5.54
N PRO A 94 -14.42 -19.14 -5.84
CA PRO A 94 -15.02 -18.06 -6.59
C PRO A 94 -14.95 -16.74 -5.80
N VAL A 95 -14.59 -15.66 -6.49
CA VAL A 95 -14.57 -14.30 -5.94
C VAL A 95 -15.20 -13.33 -6.94
N GLU A 96 -15.77 -12.24 -6.43
CA GLU A 96 -16.30 -11.15 -7.23
C GLU A 96 -15.19 -10.10 -7.41
N GLU A 97 -14.68 -9.99 -8.64
CA GLU A 97 -13.60 -9.06 -9.00
C GLU A 97 -14.14 -7.68 -9.45
N GLU A 98 -15.47 -7.52 -9.46
CA GLU A 98 -16.13 -6.28 -9.84
C GLU A 98 -15.87 -5.17 -8.80
N GLY A 99 -15.59 -3.96 -9.29
CA GLY A 99 -15.38 -2.79 -8.43
C GLY A 99 -13.95 -2.56 -7.95
N LEU A 100 -12.98 -3.38 -8.38
CA LEU A 100 -11.56 -3.07 -8.27
C LEU A 100 -11.21 -1.87 -9.15
N THR A 101 -10.36 -0.98 -8.67
CA THR A 101 -9.70 0.03 -9.53
C THR A 101 -8.61 -0.60 -10.39
N THR A 102 -8.04 0.15 -11.33
CA THR A 102 -6.90 -0.35 -12.14
C THR A 102 -5.75 -0.83 -11.25
N GLN A 103 -5.32 0.00 -10.30
CA GLN A 103 -4.19 -0.30 -9.42
C GLN A 103 -4.46 -1.52 -8.51
N GLU A 104 -5.72 -1.70 -8.09
CA GLU A 104 -6.11 -2.83 -7.25
C GLU A 104 -6.22 -4.14 -8.02
N ARG A 105 -6.59 -4.11 -9.32
CA ARG A 105 -6.56 -5.31 -10.17
C ARG A 105 -5.15 -5.82 -10.35
N ASP A 106 -4.22 -4.92 -10.66
CA ASP A 106 -2.81 -5.26 -10.82
C ASP A 106 -2.27 -5.91 -9.52
N LEU A 107 -2.57 -5.29 -8.37
CA LEU A 107 -2.20 -5.84 -7.05
C LEU A 107 -2.86 -7.20 -6.77
N PHE A 108 -4.14 -7.36 -7.11
CA PHE A 108 -4.88 -8.60 -6.93
C PHE A 108 -4.25 -9.74 -7.74
N GLU A 109 -4.02 -9.53 -9.03
CA GLU A 109 -3.43 -10.54 -9.93
C GLU A 109 -2.03 -10.97 -9.46
N ASP A 110 -1.20 -10.00 -9.08
CA ASP A 110 0.13 -10.25 -8.51
C ASP A 110 0.07 -11.11 -7.24
N MET A 111 -0.87 -10.82 -6.34
CA MET A 111 -1.04 -11.58 -5.11
C MET A 111 -1.54 -13.01 -5.37
N VAL A 112 -2.50 -13.18 -6.28
CA VAL A 112 -2.98 -14.51 -6.68
C VAL A 112 -1.84 -15.36 -7.23
N GLY A 113 -1.03 -14.79 -8.13
CA GLY A 113 0.15 -15.45 -8.70
C GLY A 113 1.14 -15.89 -7.60
N ARG A 114 1.55 -14.96 -6.73
CA ARG A 114 2.52 -15.25 -5.65
C ARG A 114 2.03 -16.30 -4.66
N ILE A 115 0.74 -16.27 -4.31
CA ILE A 115 0.14 -17.27 -3.41
C ILE A 115 0.09 -18.64 -4.11
N GLY A 116 -0.27 -18.70 -5.38
CA GLY A 116 -0.28 -19.92 -6.18
C GLY A 116 1.11 -20.56 -6.33
N GLU A 117 2.13 -19.74 -6.59
CA GLU A 117 3.53 -20.19 -6.61
C GLU A 117 3.98 -20.73 -5.26
N ASN A 118 3.65 -20.02 -4.17
CA ASN A 118 3.97 -20.47 -2.82
C ASN A 118 3.32 -21.83 -2.51
N ARG A 119 2.02 -21.97 -2.83
CA ARG A 119 1.27 -23.23 -2.65
C ARG A 119 1.91 -24.38 -3.41
N SER A 120 2.28 -24.15 -4.67
CA SER A 120 2.94 -25.18 -5.51
C SER A 120 4.25 -25.63 -4.88
N ARG A 121 5.13 -24.69 -4.48
CA ARG A 121 6.39 -25.01 -3.78
C ARG A 121 6.17 -25.82 -2.51
N VAL A 122 5.15 -25.47 -1.72
CA VAL A 122 4.82 -26.22 -0.49
C VAL A 122 4.37 -27.64 -0.82
N LEU A 123 3.56 -27.83 -1.86
CA LEU A 123 3.11 -29.16 -2.28
C LEU A 123 4.27 -30.01 -2.82
N ASP A 124 5.19 -29.44 -3.59
CA ASP A 124 6.39 -30.13 -4.10
C ASP A 124 7.26 -30.64 -2.93
N ILE A 125 7.44 -29.81 -1.88
CA ILE A 125 8.14 -30.21 -0.66
C ILE A 125 7.43 -31.39 0.01
N LEU A 126 6.10 -31.33 0.15
CA LEU A 126 5.31 -32.40 0.78
C LEU A 126 5.28 -33.69 -0.03
N ALA A 127 5.39 -33.59 -1.37
CA ALA A 127 5.51 -34.74 -2.26
C ALA A 127 6.90 -35.41 -2.20
N GLY A 128 7.85 -34.81 -1.48
CA GLY A 128 9.24 -35.28 -1.41
C GLY A 128 10.08 -34.89 -2.62
N GLU A 129 9.56 -33.99 -3.47
CA GLU A 129 10.25 -33.46 -4.66
C GLU A 129 11.05 -32.18 -4.33
N GLY A 130 10.93 -31.67 -3.10
CA GLY A 130 11.58 -30.44 -2.63
C GLY A 130 13.04 -30.55 -2.18
N ASP A 131 13.70 -31.71 -2.32
CA ASP A 131 15.12 -31.87 -1.94
C ASP A 131 16.07 -31.65 -3.13
N SER A 132 16.04 -30.45 -3.71
CA SER A 132 17.11 -29.98 -4.61
C SER A 132 17.16 -28.46 -4.74
N VAL A 133 17.10 -27.73 -3.64
CA VAL A 133 17.69 -26.38 -3.59
C VAL A 133 18.77 -26.39 -2.52
N ALA A 134 19.99 -26.48 -3.01
CA ALA A 134 21.26 -26.50 -2.29
C ALA A 134 21.20 -25.77 -0.94
N ALA A 135 21.38 -26.56 0.13
CA ALA A 135 22.08 -26.06 1.29
C ALA A 135 23.44 -25.53 0.81
N SER A 136 23.59 -24.21 0.75
CA SER A 136 24.92 -23.59 0.73
C SER A 136 25.74 -24.25 1.83
N PRO A 137 26.93 -24.80 1.54
CA PRO A 137 27.76 -25.34 2.59
C PRO A 137 28.08 -24.17 3.52
N MET A 138 27.69 -24.31 4.79
CA MET A 138 28.22 -23.51 5.87
C MET A 138 29.74 -23.43 5.70
N GLY A 139 30.23 -22.22 5.42
CA GLY A 139 31.64 -21.91 5.55
C GLY A 139 32.06 -22.26 6.98
N SER A 140 33.02 -23.16 7.07
CA SER A 140 33.57 -23.73 8.32
C SER A 140 33.88 -22.69 9.41
N PRO A 141 33.77 -23.09 10.69
CA PRO A 141 34.19 -22.26 11.83
C PRO A 141 35.72 -22.21 11.92
N GLY A 142 36.29 -21.00 11.94
CA GLY A 142 37.73 -20.84 12.10
C GLY A 142 38.17 -19.41 12.43
N ALA A 143 38.81 -19.29 13.61
CA ALA A 143 39.62 -18.18 14.10
C ALA A 143 38.91 -17.09 14.95
N GLN A 144 38.84 -17.35 16.27
CA GLN A 144 38.95 -16.28 17.27
C GLN A 144 40.29 -15.54 17.08
N PRO A 145 40.33 -14.21 17.07
CA PRO A 145 41.53 -13.50 17.49
C PRO A 145 41.61 -13.54 19.02
N GLU A 146 42.74 -14.04 19.53
CA GLU A 146 43.12 -13.92 20.94
C GLU A 146 43.24 -12.44 21.38
N PRO A 147 43.01 -12.13 22.66
CA PRO A 147 43.17 -10.79 23.20
C PRO A 147 44.67 -10.50 23.36
N THR A 148 45.18 -9.44 22.72
CA THR A 148 46.51 -8.95 23.07
C THR A 148 46.38 -7.99 24.25
N GLU A 149 46.96 -8.43 25.36
CA GLU A 149 47.13 -7.68 26.59
C GLU A 149 47.90 -6.37 26.38
N THR A 150 47.48 -5.39 27.17
CA THR A 150 48.19 -4.18 27.62
C THR A 150 49.71 -4.32 27.74
N THR A 151 50.47 -3.34 27.24
CA THR A 151 51.79 -2.99 27.78
C THR A 151 52.04 -1.49 27.71
N THR A 152 52.39 -0.98 28.90
CA THR A 152 52.73 0.38 29.32
C THR A 152 54.13 0.82 28.86
N ALA A 153 54.36 2.14 28.89
CA ALA A 153 55.63 2.89 28.83
C ALA A 153 56.22 3.09 27.40
N SER A 154 56.65 4.29 27.01
CA SER A 154 57.37 5.30 27.79
C SER A 154 57.20 6.73 27.28
#